data_AF-A0A972ZZV8-F1
#
_entry.id   AF-A0A972ZZV8-F1
#
_cell.length_a   1.000
_cell.length_b   1.000
_cell.length_c   1.000
_cell.angle_alpha   90.00
_cell.angle_beta   90.00
_cell.angle_gamma   90.00
#
_symmetry.space_group_name_H-M   'P 1'
#
loop_
_entity.id
_entity.type
_entity.pdbx_description
1 polymer ?
#
loop_
_entity_poly.entity_id
_entity_poly.type
_entity_poly.pdbx_seq_one_letter_code
_entity_poly.pdbx_strand_id
1 'polypeptide(L)'
;MTTKQYIHLSVVVALVALALPLAQGWAAIARPKGAPVTLEQLHVEQLPLIVQALKASHTAVEMGQKARALAELNRAQDLVTVVQRTVALKVKPRYANTVCPIMGSKIDAAHVPNRLVRKFNGQKIAFCCAGCPDQWVKLSTAQKEVKLAKAKSPPTRQHVH
;
A
#
# COMPACT_ATOMS: atom_id res chain seq x y z
N MET A 1 34.90 70.90 28.08
CA MET A 1 35.89 70.42 27.10
C MET A 1 36.69 69.29 27.72
N THR A 2 36.34 68.04 27.42
CA THR A 2 37.05 66.80 27.79
C THR A 2 36.33 65.64 27.07
N THR A 3 36.91 64.62 26.48
CA THR A 3 38.28 64.30 26.04
C THR A 3 38.13 63.23 24.95
N LYS A 4 38.95 63.33 23.91
CA LYS A 4 39.03 62.42 22.77
C LYS A 4 39.42 60.99 23.19
N GLN A 5 38.69 60.02 22.63
CA GLN A 5 39.20 59.01 21.70
C GLN A 5 40.52 58.32 22.11
N TYR A 6 40.40 57.11 22.68
CA TYR A 6 41.49 56.15 22.79
C TYR A 6 41.09 54.86 22.05
N ILE A 7 41.65 54.72 20.85
CA ILE A 7 41.81 53.44 20.16
C ILE A 7 43.27 53.07 20.38
N HIS A 8 43.56 52.02 21.15
CA HIS A 8 44.76 51.24 20.91
C HIS A 8 44.49 49.75 21.16
N LEU A 9 44.71 49.05 20.05
CA LEU A 9 44.64 47.63 19.79
C LEU A 9 45.64 46.81 20.63
N SER A 10 45.31 45.52 20.79
CA SER A 10 46.22 44.36 20.90
C SER A 10 46.47 43.78 22.28
N VAL A 11 45.62 42.85 22.74
CA VAL A 11 46.06 41.65 23.51
C VAL A 11 45.17 40.44 23.19
N VAL A 12 45.72 39.53 22.37
CA VAL A 12 45.84 38.08 22.62
C VAL A 12 44.59 37.29 23.08
N VAL A 13 44.06 36.48 22.14
CA VAL A 13 43.77 35.03 22.28
C VAL A 13 43.21 34.55 23.62
N ALA A 14 41.90 34.29 23.69
CA ALA A 14 41.35 33.21 24.51
C ALA A 14 39.89 32.88 24.13
N LEU A 15 39.70 31.64 23.67
CA LEU A 15 38.50 30.82 23.93
C LEU A 15 37.13 31.35 23.46
N VAL A 16 36.83 31.15 22.17
CA VAL A 16 35.46 30.80 21.77
C VAL A 16 35.48 29.38 21.24
N ALA A 17 35.16 28.46 22.15
CA ALA A 17 34.98 27.05 21.87
C ALA A 17 33.85 26.85 20.84
N LEU A 18 34.25 26.39 19.64
CA LEU A 18 33.61 25.32 18.86
C LEU A 18 32.11 25.12 19.14
N ALA A 19 31.27 26.00 18.60
CA ALA A 19 29.89 25.64 18.29
C ALA A 19 29.87 24.91 16.93
N LEU A 20 30.28 23.63 16.92
CA LEU A 20 29.85 22.75 15.84
C LEU A 20 28.39 22.40 16.10
N PRO A 21 27.44 22.72 15.20
CA PRO A 21 26.20 21.97 15.21
C PRO A 21 26.57 20.54 14.82
N LEU A 22 26.42 19.61 15.76
CA LEU A 22 26.27 18.20 15.46
C LEU A 22 25.00 18.07 14.62
N ALA A 23 25.11 18.37 13.33
CA ALA A 23 24.21 17.86 12.31
C ALA A 23 24.47 16.36 12.24
N GLN A 24 23.96 15.64 13.25
CA GLN A 24 23.97 14.20 13.25
C GLN A 24 23.18 13.78 12.01
N GLY A 25 23.91 13.19 11.08
CA GLY A 25 23.40 12.73 9.80
C GLY A 25 22.27 11.76 10.01
N TRP A 26 21.05 12.24 9.86
CA TRP A 26 20.01 11.49 9.19
C TRP A 26 20.19 11.83 7.72
N ALA A 27 21.16 11.18 7.08
CA ALA A 27 21.08 11.01 5.64
C ALA A 27 19.76 10.28 5.42
N ALA A 28 18.69 11.04 5.17
CA ALA A 28 17.48 10.51 4.61
C ALA A 28 17.94 9.88 3.30
N ILE A 29 18.13 8.57 3.32
CA ILE A 29 18.35 7.78 2.13
C ILE A 29 17.09 8.04 1.31
N ALA A 30 17.20 8.99 0.38
CA ALA A 30 16.11 9.42 -0.45
C ALA A 30 15.73 8.19 -1.27
N ARG A 31 14.70 7.49 -0.83
CA ARG A 31 14.22 6.28 -1.49
C ARG A 31 13.89 6.67 -2.93
N PRO A 32 14.48 6.02 -3.94
CA PRO A 32 14.20 6.35 -5.32
C PRO A 32 12.70 6.22 -5.55
N LYS A 33 12.07 7.31 -6.00
CA LYS A 33 10.65 7.33 -6.37
C LYS A 33 10.41 6.20 -7.38
N GLY A 34 9.72 5.15 -6.95
CA GLY A 34 9.33 4.03 -7.80
C GLY A 34 9.94 2.67 -7.46
N ALA A 35 10.86 2.54 -6.48
CA ALA A 35 11.34 1.22 -6.07
C ALA A 35 10.19 0.41 -5.41
N PRO A 36 9.96 -0.85 -5.85
CA PRO A 36 8.88 -1.67 -5.30
C PRO A 36 9.09 -1.89 -3.79
N VAL A 37 8.02 -1.72 -3.01
CA VAL A 37 8.02 -1.92 -1.57
C VAL A 37 8.14 -3.42 -1.24
N THR A 38 9.01 -3.78 -0.29
CA THR A 38 9.09 -5.17 0.21
C THR A 38 7.94 -5.45 1.19
N LEU A 39 7.61 -6.71 1.45
CA LEU A 39 6.60 -7.05 2.47
C LEU A 39 7.00 -6.60 3.87
N GLU A 40 8.30 -6.60 4.17
CA GLU A 40 8.83 -6.09 5.43
C GLU A 40 8.62 -4.58 5.54
N GLN A 41 9.05 -3.81 4.54
CA GLN A 41 8.84 -2.36 4.51
C GLN A 41 7.36 -1.97 4.53
N LEU A 42 6.52 -2.77 3.89
CA LEU A 42 5.07 -2.62 3.96
C LEU A 42 4.60 -2.69 5.43
N HIS A 43 5.10 -3.66 6.19
CA HIS A 43 4.73 -3.85 7.59
C HIS A 43 5.34 -2.81 8.52
N VAL A 44 6.64 -2.53 8.40
CA VAL A 44 7.37 -1.67 9.35
C VAL A 44 7.23 -0.18 9.07
N GLU A 45 7.01 0.22 7.81
CA GLU A 45 6.91 1.64 7.43
C GLU A 45 5.47 2.01 7.04
N GLN A 46 4.89 1.30 6.07
CA GLN A 46 3.65 1.77 5.43
C GLN A 46 2.41 1.60 6.32
N LEU A 47 2.27 0.45 7.00
CA LEU A 47 1.13 0.22 7.89
C LEU A 47 1.08 1.21 9.07
N PRO A 48 2.18 1.50 9.81
CA PRO A 48 2.18 2.52 10.83
C PRO A 48 1.81 3.91 10.33
N LEU A 49 2.26 4.30 9.12
CA LEU A 49 1.90 5.59 8.53
C LEU A 49 0.40 5.71 8.26
N ILE A 50 -0.27 4.63 7.85
CA ILE A 50 -1.74 4.60 7.70
C ILE A 50 -2.42 4.83 9.05
N VAL A 51 -1.99 4.11 10.08
CA VAL A 51 -2.55 4.24 11.43
C VAL A 51 -2.36 5.67 11.96
N GLN A 52 -1.20 6.28 11.73
CA GLN A 52 -0.93 7.66 12.12
C GLN A 52 -1.83 8.66 11.39
N ALA A 53 -1.99 8.53 10.06
CA ALA A 53 -2.87 9.39 9.27
C ALA A 53 -4.34 9.26 9.74
N LEU A 54 -4.82 8.03 9.99
CA LEU A 54 -6.17 7.81 10.51
C LEU A 54 -6.37 8.43 11.90
N LYS A 55 -5.39 8.31 12.81
CA LYS A 55 -5.44 8.98 14.12
C LYS A 55 -5.46 10.50 13.98
N ALA A 56 -4.59 11.06 13.13
CA ALA A 56 -4.54 12.50 12.90
C ALA A 56 -5.86 13.03 12.32
N SER A 57 -6.48 12.25 11.43
CA SER A 57 -7.82 12.56 10.91
C SER A 57 -8.88 12.55 12.01
N HIS A 58 -8.91 11.51 12.85
CA HIS A 58 -9.85 11.40 13.98
C HIS A 58 -9.75 12.61 14.92
N THR A 59 -8.53 12.95 15.37
CA THR A 59 -8.31 14.12 16.22
C THR A 59 -8.74 15.42 15.53
N ALA A 60 -8.49 15.56 14.23
CA ALA A 60 -8.95 16.72 13.48
C ALA A 60 -10.49 16.79 13.40
N VAL A 61 -11.21 15.66 13.31
CA VAL A 61 -12.68 15.61 13.39
C VAL A 61 -13.16 16.06 14.76
N GLU A 62 -12.57 15.55 15.84
CA GLU A 62 -12.92 15.92 17.22
C GLU A 62 -12.71 17.42 17.49
N MET A 63 -11.70 18.02 16.86
CA MET A 63 -11.40 19.45 16.95
C MET A 63 -12.22 20.32 15.96
N GLY A 64 -13.14 19.74 15.19
CA GLY A 64 -13.91 20.46 14.15
C GLY A 64 -13.07 20.93 12.95
N GLN A 65 -11.82 20.47 12.82
CA GLN A 65 -10.87 20.85 11.78
C GLN A 65 -11.12 20.06 10.48
N LYS A 66 -12.26 20.28 9.84
CA LYS A 66 -12.71 19.53 8.64
C LYS A 66 -11.65 19.44 7.54
N ALA A 67 -10.98 20.55 7.20
CA ALA A 67 -9.98 20.58 6.15
C ALA A 67 -8.78 19.67 6.46
N ARG A 68 -8.31 19.68 7.71
CA ARG A 68 -7.23 18.82 8.18
C ARG A 68 -7.63 17.36 8.21
N ALA A 69 -8.84 17.07 8.71
CA ALA A 69 -9.38 15.72 8.72
C ALA A 69 -9.41 15.10 7.31
N LEU A 70 -9.86 15.87 6.32
CA LEU A 70 -9.91 15.43 4.93
C LEU A 70 -8.51 15.23 4.33
N ALA A 71 -7.56 16.12 4.62
CA ALA A 71 -6.18 15.98 4.15
C ALA A 71 -5.54 14.68 4.65
N GLU A 72 -5.74 14.33 5.92
CA GLU A 72 -5.21 13.10 6.50
C GLU A 72 -5.94 11.84 5.99
N LEU A 73 -7.24 11.91 5.69
CA LEU A 73 -7.96 10.81 5.03
C LEU A 73 -7.41 10.54 3.63
N ASN A 74 -7.20 11.59 2.84
CA ASN A 74 -6.63 11.45 1.48
C ASN A 74 -5.23 10.83 1.55
N ARG A 75 -4.41 11.28 2.50
CA ARG A 75 -3.10 10.67 2.77
C ARG A 75 -3.21 9.19 3.13
N ALA A 76 -4.15 8.80 3.99
CA ALA A 76 -4.38 7.41 4.33
C ALA A 76 -4.80 6.59 3.10
N GLN A 77 -5.65 7.14 2.23
CA GLN A 77 -6.08 6.49 0.99
C GLN A 77 -4.94 6.26 0.00
N ASP A 78 -4.02 7.23 -0.14
CA ASP A 78 -2.82 7.08 -0.96
C ASP A 78 -1.92 5.95 -0.43
N LEU A 79 -1.72 5.89 0.89
CA LEU A 79 -0.95 4.82 1.52
C LEU A 79 -1.61 3.45 1.34
N VAL A 80 -2.93 3.35 1.51
CA VAL A 80 -3.69 2.11 1.26
C VAL A 80 -3.54 1.65 -0.20
N THR A 81 -3.51 2.58 -1.16
CA THR A 81 -3.31 2.26 -2.57
C THR A 81 -1.93 1.63 -2.82
N VAL A 82 -0.88 2.16 -2.15
CA VAL A 82 0.47 1.56 -2.19
C VAL A 82 0.44 0.14 -1.60
N VAL A 83 -0.25 -0.06 -0.48
CA VAL A 83 -0.40 -1.39 0.15
C VAL A 83 -1.08 -2.38 -0.79
N GLN A 84 -2.23 -2.01 -1.36
CA GLN A 84 -2.98 -2.88 -2.27
C GLN A 84 -2.14 -3.30 -3.48
N ARG A 85 -1.41 -2.36 -4.09
CA ARG A 85 -0.49 -2.68 -5.20
C ARG A 85 0.62 -3.64 -4.77
N THR A 86 1.21 -3.41 -3.60
CA THR A 86 2.32 -4.22 -3.09
C THR A 86 1.85 -5.64 -2.77
N VAL A 87 0.71 -5.77 -2.11
CA VAL A 87 0.07 -7.07 -1.83
C VAL A 87 -0.27 -7.78 -3.13
N ALA A 88 -0.85 -7.10 -4.13
CA ALA A 88 -1.16 -7.72 -5.42
C ALA A 88 0.10 -8.25 -6.15
N LEU A 89 1.24 -7.56 -6.03
CA LEU A 89 2.50 -7.99 -6.64
C LEU A 89 3.19 -9.13 -5.88
N LYS A 90 3.09 -9.15 -4.55
CA LYS A 90 3.86 -10.07 -3.69
C LYS A 90 3.06 -11.29 -3.24
N VAL A 91 1.76 -11.15 -3.05
CA VAL A 91 0.87 -12.24 -2.64
C VAL A 91 0.24 -12.81 -3.90
N LYS A 92 0.91 -13.80 -4.52
CA LYS A 92 0.35 -14.54 -5.65
C LYS A 92 -0.89 -15.30 -5.16
N PRO A 93 -2.10 -15.00 -5.67
CA PRO A 93 -3.29 -15.73 -5.26
C PRO A 93 -3.18 -17.20 -5.71
N ARG A 94 -3.65 -18.12 -4.86
CA ARG A 94 -3.60 -19.57 -5.15
C ARG A 94 -4.30 -19.95 -6.46
N TYR A 95 -5.35 -19.20 -6.78
CA TYR A 95 -6.13 -19.31 -8.00
C TYR A 95 -6.29 -17.95 -8.65
N ALA A 96 -6.45 -17.93 -9.96
CA ALA A 96 -6.66 -16.71 -10.74
C ALA A 96 -8.09 -16.16 -10.63
N ASN A 97 -8.96 -16.72 -9.81
CA ASN A 97 -10.35 -16.31 -9.65
C ASN A 97 -10.80 -16.39 -8.19
N THR A 98 -11.70 -15.49 -7.80
CA THR A 98 -12.33 -15.46 -6.47
C THR A 98 -13.79 -15.94 -6.50
N VAL A 99 -14.38 -16.00 -7.70
CA VAL A 99 -15.70 -16.60 -7.97
C VAL A 99 -15.59 -17.64 -9.08
N CYS A 100 -16.51 -18.60 -9.13
CA CYS A 100 -16.52 -19.64 -10.15
C CYS A 100 -16.83 -19.02 -11.53
N PRO A 101 -16.01 -19.25 -12.57
CA PRO A 101 -16.25 -18.66 -13.89
C PRO A 101 -17.43 -19.31 -14.65
N ILE A 102 -17.95 -20.41 -14.14
CA ILE A 102 -19.12 -21.11 -14.69
C ILE A 102 -20.40 -20.62 -14.00
N MET A 103 -20.47 -20.74 -12.67
CA MET A 103 -21.68 -20.48 -11.87
C MET A 103 -21.73 -19.11 -11.19
N GLY A 104 -20.60 -18.41 -11.07
CA GLY A 104 -20.50 -17.12 -10.36
C GLY A 104 -20.42 -17.20 -8.84
N SER A 105 -20.55 -18.39 -8.24
CA SER A 105 -20.45 -18.58 -6.77
C SER A 105 -19.04 -18.31 -6.23
N LYS A 106 -18.93 -17.81 -4.99
CA LYS A 106 -17.64 -17.57 -4.34
C LYS A 106 -16.79 -18.84 -4.22
N ILE A 107 -15.48 -18.71 -4.41
CA ILE A 107 -14.50 -19.78 -4.18
C ILE A 107 -13.93 -19.64 -2.77
N ASP A 108 -14.02 -20.71 -1.99
CA ASP A 108 -13.24 -20.85 -0.76
C ASP A 108 -11.84 -21.39 -1.09
N ALA A 109 -10.89 -20.47 -1.31
CA ALA A 109 -9.53 -20.80 -1.74
C ALA A 109 -8.73 -21.66 -0.74
N ALA A 110 -9.19 -21.79 0.51
CA ALA A 110 -8.56 -22.66 1.50
C ALA A 110 -8.95 -24.13 1.31
N HIS A 111 -10.13 -24.41 0.75
CA HIS A 111 -10.75 -25.74 0.74
C HIS A 111 -11.12 -26.25 -0.66
N VAL A 112 -10.52 -25.71 -1.73
CA VAL A 112 -10.77 -26.23 -3.09
C VAL A 112 -9.99 -27.53 -3.31
N PRO A 113 -10.66 -28.69 -3.48
CA PRO A 113 -9.96 -29.93 -3.79
C PRO A 113 -9.39 -29.89 -5.21
N ASN A 114 -8.24 -30.54 -5.43
CA ASN A 114 -7.52 -30.52 -6.71
C ASN A 114 -8.36 -30.90 -7.93
N ARG A 115 -9.36 -31.79 -7.77
CA ARG A 115 -10.28 -32.20 -8.85
C ARG A 115 -11.12 -31.03 -9.41
N LEU A 116 -11.36 -29.99 -8.60
CA LEU A 116 -12.07 -28.78 -8.97
C LEU A 116 -11.13 -27.67 -9.46
N VAL A 117 -9.93 -28.01 -9.91
CA VAL A 117 -8.94 -27.07 -10.43
C VAL A 117 -8.60 -27.42 -11.87
N ARG A 118 -8.46 -26.40 -12.74
CA ARG A 118 -7.90 -26.55 -14.09
C ARG A 118 -6.79 -25.53 -14.33
N LYS A 119 -5.85 -25.87 -15.21
CA LYS A 119 -4.83 -24.92 -15.68
C LYS A 119 -5.32 -24.24 -16.96
N PHE A 120 -5.09 -22.94 -17.06
CA PHE A 120 -5.38 -22.16 -18.26
C PHE A 120 -4.43 -20.96 -18.29
N ASN A 121 -3.73 -20.74 -19.41
CA ASN A 121 -2.72 -19.69 -19.59
C ASN A 121 -1.71 -19.59 -18.43
N GLY A 122 -1.21 -20.75 -17.97
CA GLY A 122 -0.28 -20.85 -16.84
C GLY A 122 -0.88 -20.58 -15.46
N GLN A 123 -2.17 -20.26 -15.37
CA GLN A 123 -2.87 -19.96 -14.12
C GLN A 123 -3.71 -21.16 -13.64
N LYS A 124 -3.86 -21.31 -12.33
CA LYS A 124 -4.82 -22.26 -11.72
C LYS A 124 -6.19 -21.59 -11.59
N ILE A 125 -7.23 -22.27 -12.06
CA ILE A 125 -8.63 -21.82 -11.97
C ILE A 125 -9.39 -22.78 -11.07
N ALA A 126 -10.08 -22.24 -10.07
CA ALA A 126 -10.90 -23.01 -9.14
C ALA A 126 -12.39 -22.97 -9.52
N PHE A 127 -13.09 -24.08 -9.26
CA PHE A 127 -14.52 -24.22 -9.49
C PHE A 127 -15.27 -24.56 -8.20
N CYS A 128 -16.54 -24.15 -8.10
CA CYS A 128 -17.35 -24.33 -6.89
C CYS A 128 -17.99 -25.72 -6.77
N CYS A 129 -18.07 -26.50 -7.86
CA CYS A 129 -18.70 -27.83 -7.84
C CYS A 129 -18.12 -28.77 -8.90
N ALA A 130 -18.42 -30.07 -8.78
CA ALA A 130 -17.86 -31.14 -9.60
C ALA A 130 -18.19 -31.05 -11.11
N GLY A 131 -19.32 -30.46 -11.49
CA GLY A 131 -19.71 -30.35 -12.90
C GLY A 131 -19.04 -29.18 -13.65
N CYS A 132 -18.57 -28.16 -12.93
CA CYS A 132 -18.01 -26.95 -13.53
C CYS A 132 -16.71 -27.18 -14.32
N PRO A 133 -15.75 -28.01 -13.86
CA PRO A 133 -14.55 -28.31 -14.66
C PRO A 133 -14.85 -28.92 -16.03
N ASP A 134 -15.88 -29.77 -16.13
CA ASP A 134 -16.25 -30.44 -17.38
C ASP A 134 -16.97 -29.49 -18.33
N GLN A 135 -17.79 -28.58 -17.79
CA GLN A 135 -18.33 -27.47 -18.58
C GLN A 135 -17.22 -26.53 -19.05
N TRP A 136 -16.21 -26.27 -18.20
CA TRP A 136 -15.10 -25.40 -18.54
C TRP A 136 -14.28 -25.90 -19.72
N VAL A 137 -13.97 -27.21 -19.79
CA VAL A 137 -13.13 -27.73 -20.88
C VAL A 137 -13.81 -27.59 -22.25
N LYS A 138 -15.15 -27.64 -22.30
CA LYS A 138 -15.96 -27.49 -23.52
C LYS A 138 -15.99 -26.06 -24.09
N LEU A 139 -15.56 -25.07 -23.31
CA LEU A 139 -15.53 -23.67 -23.76
C LEU A 139 -14.36 -23.42 -24.71
N SER A 140 -14.57 -22.54 -25.69
CA SER A 140 -13.49 -21.99 -26.51
C SER A 140 -12.52 -21.15 -25.67
N THR A 141 -11.31 -20.91 -26.18
CA THR A 141 -10.32 -20.05 -25.52
C THR A 141 -10.89 -18.65 -25.25
N ALA A 142 -11.57 -18.04 -26.22
CA ALA A 142 -12.20 -16.73 -26.06
C ALA A 142 -13.28 -16.73 -24.96
N GLN A 143 -14.11 -17.78 -24.89
CA GLN A 143 -15.12 -17.90 -23.83
C GLN A 143 -14.48 -18.06 -22.45
N LYS A 144 -13.38 -18.82 -22.34
CA LYS A 144 -12.61 -18.99 -21.11
C LYS A 144 -12.03 -17.66 -20.64
N GLU A 145 -11.45 -16.88 -21.54
CA GLU A 145 -10.89 -15.56 -21.23
C GLU A 145 -11.95 -14.59 -20.69
N VAL A 146 -13.08 -14.47 -21.39
CA VAL A 146 -14.19 -13.60 -20.96
C VAL A 146 -14.72 -14.01 -19.59
N LYS A 147 -14.97 -15.31 -19.37
CA LYS A 147 -15.48 -15.82 -18.10
C LYS A 147 -14.48 -15.67 -16.96
N LEU A 148 -13.19 -15.91 -17.22
CA LEU A 148 -12.14 -15.74 -16.21
C LEU A 148 -11.93 -14.27 -15.85
N ALA A 149 -12.00 -13.36 -16.82
CA ALA A 149 -11.91 -11.92 -16.58
C ALA A 149 -13.04 -11.46 -15.64
N LYS A 150 -14.29 -11.88 -15.91
CA LYS A 150 -15.43 -11.62 -15.01
C LYS A 150 -15.23 -12.22 -13.61
N ALA A 151 -14.57 -13.37 -13.53
CA ALA A 151 -14.35 -14.09 -12.28
C ALA A 151 -13.18 -13.57 -11.41
N LYS A 152 -12.32 -12.71 -11.99
CA LYS A 152 -11.20 -12.03 -11.30
C LYS A 152 -11.67 -10.81 -10.49
N SER A 153 -12.65 -10.09 -11.02
CA SER A 153 -13.16 -8.84 -10.47
C SER A 153 -14.66 -8.97 -10.23
N PRO A 154 -15.10 -9.69 -9.16
CA PRO A 154 -16.51 -9.72 -8.85
C PRO A 154 -16.99 -8.26 -8.65
N PRO A 155 -18.18 -7.89 -9.17
CA PRO A 155 -18.69 -6.54 -8.98
C PRO A 155 -18.66 -6.22 -7.50
N THR A 156 -18.02 -5.11 -7.14
CA THR A 156 -18.02 -4.55 -5.79
C THR A 156 -19.45 -4.62 -5.30
N ARG A 157 -19.69 -5.25 -4.14
CA ARG A 157 -21.01 -5.34 -3.52
C ARG A 157 -21.57 -3.91 -3.48
N GLN A 158 -22.45 -3.58 -4.42
CA GLN A 158 -23.28 -2.40 -4.30
C GLN A 158 -24.10 -2.67 -3.05
N HIS A 159 -23.84 -1.91 -2.00
CA HIS A 159 -24.72 -1.85 -0.86
C HIS A 159 -26.08 -1.42 -1.42
N VAL A 160 -26.98 -2.40 -1.60
CA VAL A 160 -28.39 -2.13 -1.81
C VAL A 160 -28.90 -1.70 -0.44
N HIS A 161 -29.25 -0.40 -0.35
CA HIS A 161 -29.92 0.19 0.79
C HIS A 161 -31.30 -0.42 1.00
#